data_AF-A0A181Z7B3-F1
#
_entry.id   AF-A0A181Z7B3-F1
#
_cell.length_a   1.000
_cell.length_b   1.000
_cell.length_c   1.000
_cell.angle_alpha   90.00
_cell.angle_beta   90.00
_cell.angle_gamma   90.00
#
_symmetry.space_group_name_H-M   'P 1'
#
loop_
_entity.id
_entity.type
_entity.pdbx_description
1 polymer ?
#
loop_
_entity_poly.entity_id
_entity_poly.type
_entity_poly.pdbx_seq_one_letter_code
_entity_poly.pdbx_strand_id
1 'polypeptide(L)'
;MPSRRNRSVVTGVAAVVAAGLVVGGLFLTAQQGADDPVLSGPTTAPTAVATSDGTVVIDRTGPDLPGGSVLASCDRDSRATVARYDTAALGDVVLQCGNSSQGYEHIRVRHTADWEDVLAGHGDRDWDDAMLTAVQTALTSPRDGFPIDAGDGKVCYAAAVRFDDGTAPSPDGFVKVIVSATTDRVITAYPTNDDDC
;
A
#
# COMPACT_ATOMS: atom_id res chain seq x y z
N MET A 1 29.57 -2.01 52.27
CA MET A 1 28.14 -2.30 52.54
C MET A 1 27.88 -2.26 54.04
N PRO A 2 26.97 -1.40 54.50
CA PRO A 2 26.23 -1.74 55.72
C PRO A 2 24.73 -1.40 55.66
N SER A 3 24.04 -2.10 56.57
CA SER A 3 22.73 -1.87 57.18
C SER A 3 21.46 -2.41 56.51
N ARG A 4 20.80 -3.27 57.30
CA ARG A 4 19.53 -3.96 57.11
C ARG A 4 18.40 -3.24 57.87
N ARG A 5 17.20 -3.30 57.28
CA ARG A 5 15.86 -3.53 57.87
C ARG A 5 15.22 -2.46 58.80
N ASN A 6 14.02 -2.00 58.39
CA ASN A 6 12.68 -2.31 58.99
C ASN A 6 11.59 -1.59 58.15
N ARG A 7 10.58 -2.27 57.55
CA ARG A 7 9.18 -2.54 58.02
C ARG A 7 8.52 -1.31 58.71
N SER A 8 7.25 -0.93 58.52
CA SER A 8 6.08 -1.37 57.73
C SER A 8 4.93 -0.36 57.93
N VAL A 9 4.10 -0.14 56.88
CA VAL A 9 2.62 0.07 56.83
C VAL A 9 1.95 1.24 57.60
N VAL A 10 1.12 2.05 56.91
CA VAL A 10 -0.35 2.23 57.09
C VAL A 10 -0.88 3.36 56.17
N THR A 11 -1.79 2.94 55.28
CA THR A 11 -3.05 3.54 54.79
C THR A 11 -3.30 5.05 54.86
N GLY A 12 -3.65 5.63 53.70
CA GLY A 12 -4.34 6.92 53.59
C GLY A 12 -4.97 7.09 52.21
N VAL A 13 -6.24 6.70 52.07
CA VAL A 13 -7.07 6.95 50.87
C VAL A 13 -7.51 8.41 50.89
N ALA A 14 -7.26 9.13 49.81
CA ALA A 14 -8.01 10.34 49.47
C ALA A 14 -8.06 10.49 47.94
N ALA A 15 -9.20 10.14 47.37
CA ALA A 15 -9.56 10.50 46.01
C ALA A 15 -9.85 12.00 45.96
N VAL A 16 -9.21 12.71 45.03
CA VAL A 16 -9.67 14.03 44.59
C VAL A 16 -9.69 14.01 43.07
N VAL A 17 -10.89 13.92 42.53
CA VAL A 17 -11.19 14.23 41.13
C VAL A 17 -11.09 15.75 40.99
N ALA A 18 -10.16 16.21 40.15
CA ALA A 18 -10.13 17.59 39.70
C ALA A 18 -10.01 17.60 38.16
N ALA A 19 -11.16 17.75 37.52
CA ALA A 19 -11.23 18.17 36.13
C ALA A 19 -10.78 19.63 36.07
N GLY A 20 -9.69 19.89 35.35
CA GLY A 20 -9.13 21.21 35.10
C GLY A 20 -8.95 21.41 33.60
N LEU A 21 -9.72 22.32 33.04
CA LEU A 21 -9.81 22.71 31.63
C LEU A 21 -8.77 23.81 31.33
N VAL A 22 -8.13 23.69 30.15
CA VAL A 22 -7.46 24.70 29.32
C VAL A 22 -6.14 25.33 29.84
N VAL A 23 -5.07 25.21 29.05
CA VAL A 23 -4.32 26.30 28.36
C VAL A 23 -3.05 25.72 27.73
N GLY A 24 -2.89 25.91 26.41
CA GLY A 24 -1.57 26.16 25.79
C GLY A 24 -0.89 24.99 25.08
N GLY A 25 -0.68 25.14 23.77
CA GLY A 25 0.27 24.34 22.99
C GLY A 25 0.19 24.68 21.51
N LEU A 26 1.10 25.55 21.05
CA LEU A 26 1.28 25.96 19.66
C LEU A 26 1.25 24.75 18.70
N PHE A 27 0.33 24.74 17.73
CA PHE A 27 0.53 23.95 16.52
C PHE A 27 1.55 24.68 15.64
N LEU A 28 2.77 24.16 15.61
CA LEU A 28 3.74 24.45 14.57
C LEU A 28 3.19 23.85 13.26
N THR A 29 2.50 24.67 12.46
CA THR A 29 2.26 24.36 11.05
C THR A 29 3.61 24.43 10.34
N ALA A 30 4.29 23.30 10.19
CA ALA A 30 5.31 23.17 9.18
C ALA A 30 4.64 23.40 7.82
N GLN A 31 4.95 24.54 7.21
CA GLN A 31 4.60 24.79 5.81
C GLN A 31 5.41 23.80 4.97
N GLN A 32 4.82 22.65 4.66
CA GLN A 32 5.24 21.84 3.51
C GLN A 32 4.85 22.63 2.26
N GLY A 33 5.80 22.68 1.32
CA GLY A 33 5.81 23.59 0.18
C GLY A 33 4.51 23.58 -0.61
N ALA A 34 4.13 24.79 -1.02
CA ALA A 34 3.11 24.99 -2.04
C ALA A 34 3.65 24.45 -3.37
N ASP A 35 3.23 23.24 -3.73
CA ASP A 35 3.20 22.78 -5.11
C ASP A 35 1.78 22.99 -5.65
N ASP A 36 1.71 23.55 -6.86
CA ASP A 36 0.50 24.02 -7.54
C ASP A 36 -0.64 22.98 -7.57
N PRO A 37 -1.92 23.41 -7.44
CA PRO A 37 -3.05 22.51 -7.53
C PRO A 37 -3.25 22.07 -8.99
N VAL A 38 -2.75 20.88 -9.33
CA VAL A 38 -3.16 20.19 -10.55
C VAL A 38 -4.56 19.62 -10.31
N LEU A 39 -5.57 20.31 -10.83
CA LEU A 39 -6.97 19.85 -10.89
C LEU A 39 -7.07 18.62 -11.82
N SER A 40 -6.74 17.45 -11.27
CA SER A 40 -7.17 16.16 -11.81
C SER A 40 -8.14 15.57 -10.79
N GLY A 41 -9.38 15.31 -11.22
CA GLY A 41 -10.44 14.77 -10.37
C GLY A 41 -10.04 13.45 -9.70
N PRO A 42 -10.81 13.00 -8.68
CA PRO A 42 -10.46 11.80 -7.94
C PRO A 42 -10.64 10.57 -8.85
N THR A 43 -9.54 10.09 -9.44
CA THR A 43 -9.44 8.71 -9.91
C THR A 43 -9.22 7.85 -8.67
N THR A 44 -10.29 7.63 -7.90
CA THR A 44 -10.26 6.63 -6.83
C THR A 44 -9.94 5.29 -7.48
N ALA A 45 -8.95 4.58 -6.94
CA ALA A 45 -8.64 3.24 -7.40
C ALA A 45 -9.92 2.38 -7.42
N PRO A 46 -10.04 1.41 -8.35
CA PRO A 46 -11.10 0.40 -8.31
C PRO A 46 -11.19 -0.26 -6.93
N THR A 47 -12.28 -0.92 -6.56
CA THR A 47 -12.35 -1.59 -5.23
C THR A 47 -12.00 -3.06 -5.38
N ALA A 48 -10.73 -3.41 -5.18
CA ALA A 48 -10.31 -4.79 -4.96
C ALA A 48 -10.93 -5.30 -3.65
N VAL A 49 -11.46 -6.54 -3.66
CA VAL A 49 -11.95 -7.20 -2.46
C VAL A 49 -10.80 -8.01 -1.87
N ALA A 50 -10.15 -7.47 -0.86
CA ALA A 50 -9.22 -8.23 -0.03
C ALA A 50 -10.01 -9.10 0.96
N THR A 51 -9.57 -10.33 1.20
CA THR A 51 -10.06 -11.13 2.32
C THR A 51 -9.52 -10.58 3.64
N SER A 52 -10.13 -10.95 4.76
CA SER A 52 -9.76 -10.45 6.09
C SER A 52 -8.32 -10.79 6.52
N ASP A 53 -7.68 -11.74 5.84
CA ASP A 53 -6.30 -12.18 6.04
C ASP A 53 -5.29 -11.48 5.10
N GLY A 54 -5.71 -10.47 4.35
CA GLY A 54 -4.83 -9.71 3.45
C GLY A 54 -4.49 -10.45 2.15
N THR A 55 -5.27 -11.48 1.79
CA THR A 55 -5.15 -12.14 0.49
C THR A 55 -5.95 -11.38 -0.57
N VAL A 56 -5.31 -11.08 -1.70
CA VAL A 56 -5.95 -10.58 -2.91
C VAL A 56 -6.68 -11.74 -3.58
N VAL A 57 -7.96 -11.57 -3.88
CA VAL A 57 -8.67 -12.47 -4.78
C VAL A 57 -8.77 -11.79 -6.14
N ILE A 58 -8.13 -12.37 -7.15
CA ILE A 58 -8.17 -11.87 -8.53
C ILE A 58 -9.29 -12.61 -9.25
N ASP A 59 -10.34 -11.86 -9.60
CA ASP A 59 -11.42 -12.37 -10.43
C ASP A 59 -10.90 -12.74 -11.82
N ARG A 60 -11.40 -13.85 -12.37
CA ARG A 60 -11.02 -14.33 -13.71
C ARG A 60 -11.44 -13.40 -14.84
N THR A 61 -12.39 -12.51 -14.55
CA THR A 61 -12.97 -11.51 -15.46
C THR A 61 -13.33 -10.29 -14.65
N GLY A 62 -13.23 -9.09 -15.22
CA GLY A 62 -13.63 -7.87 -14.52
C GLY A 62 -13.64 -6.65 -15.43
N PRO A 63 -13.89 -5.45 -14.87
CA PRO A 63 -13.77 -4.21 -15.62
C PRO A 63 -12.31 -3.92 -15.99
N ASP A 64 -12.09 -3.20 -17.09
CA ASP A 64 -10.80 -2.61 -17.48
C ASP A 64 -10.41 -1.52 -16.46
N LEU A 65 -9.25 -1.70 -15.85
CA LEU A 65 -8.62 -0.91 -14.80
C LEU A 65 -7.22 -0.53 -15.29
N PRO A 66 -6.87 0.76 -15.28
CA PRO A 66 -7.63 1.92 -14.78
C PRO A 66 -8.62 2.46 -15.82
N GLY A 67 -8.81 1.75 -16.94
CA GLY A 67 -9.52 2.22 -18.13
C GLY A 67 -8.55 2.83 -19.15
N GLY A 68 -8.73 2.49 -20.42
CA GLY A 68 -7.85 2.94 -21.51
C GLY A 68 -7.61 4.46 -21.61
N SER A 69 -8.53 5.31 -21.14
CA SER A 69 -8.31 6.78 -21.12
C SER A 69 -7.25 7.24 -20.13
N VAL A 70 -7.11 6.55 -18.99
CA VAL A 70 -6.08 6.83 -17.99
C VAL A 70 -4.73 6.37 -18.55
N LEU A 71 -4.66 5.18 -19.16
CA LEU A 71 -3.42 4.68 -19.77
C LEU A 71 -2.98 5.53 -20.98
N ALA A 72 -3.92 6.04 -21.78
CA ALA A 72 -3.61 6.95 -22.89
C ALA A 72 -3.00 8.30 -22.42
N SER A 73 -3.07 8.63 -21.13
CA SER A 73 -2.37 9.79 -20.57
C SER A 73 -0.87 9.52 -20.39
N CYS A 74 -0.46 8.27 -20.19
CA CYS A 74 0.93 7.87 -20.00
C CYS A 74 1.78 8.08 -21.25
N ASP A 75 1.18 8.07 -22.44
CA ASP A 75 1.86 8.41 -23.69
C ASP A 75 2.30 9.89 -23.77
N ARG A 76 1.76 10.76 -22.91
CA ARG A 76 1.98 12.22 -22.97
C ARG A 76 2.61 12.80 -21.72
N ASP A 77 2.34 12.22 -20.55
CA ASP A 77 2.80 12.75 -19.27
C ASP A 77 3.22 11.63 -18.32
N SER A 78 4.52 11.55 -18.04
CA SER A 78 5.08 10.59 -17.07
C SER A 78 4.65 10.87 -15.62
N ARG A 79 4.09 12.04 -15.32
CA ARG A 79 3.59 12.40 -13.99
C ARG A 79 2.08 12.21 -13.85
N ALA A 80 1.39 11.84 -14.92
CA ALA A 80 -0.03 11.55 -14.85
C ALA A 80 -0.29 10.42 -13.84
N THR A 81 -1.39 10.54 -13.11
CA THR A 81 -1.79 9.59 -12.08
C THR A 81 -2.55 8.44 -12.72
N VAL A 82 -2.09 7.22 -12.47
CA VAL A 82 -2.76 5.97 -12.84
C VAL A 82 -3.75 5.59 -11.74
N ALA A 83 -3.30 5.61 -10.49
CA ALA A 83 -4.13 5.31 -9.32
C ALA A 83 -3.59 5.98 -8.05
N ARG A 84 -4.46 6.14 -7.05
CA ARG A 84 -4.13 6.60 -5.69
C ARG A 84 -4.64 5.62 -4.65
N TYR A 85 -3.86 5.42 -3.60
CA TYR A 85 -4.12 4.47 -2.54
C TYR A 85 -3.91 5.13 -1.19
N ASP A 86 -4.90 5.05 -0.30
CA ASP A 86 -4.75 5.47 1.09
C ASP A 86 -4.15 4.31 1.89
N THR A 87 -2.92 4.49 2.38
CA THR A 87 -2.16 3.46 3.08
C THR A 87 -2.04 3.79 4.55
N ALA A 88 -2.15 2.77 5.41
CA ALA A 88 -2.03 2.98 6.86
C ALA A 88 -0.65 3.49 7.29
N ALA A 89 0.41 3.19 6.52
CA ALA A 89 1.79 3.49 6.91
C ALA A 89 2.34 4.80 6.31
N LEU A 90 1.97 5.14 5.08
CA LEU A 90 2.51 6.31 4.35
C LEU A 90 1.45 7.37 4.03
N GLY A 91 0.16 7.10 4.25
CA GLY A 91 -0.93 7.96 3.77
C GLY A 91 -1.15 7.78 2.27
N ASP A 92 -1.34 8.88 1.53
CA ASP A 92 -1.61 8.85 0.08
C ASP A 92 -0.38 8.38 -0.70
N VAL A 93 -0.46 7.16 -1.27
CA VAL A 93 0.53 6.60 -2.18
C VAL A 93 0.00 6.67 -3.61
N VAL A 94 0.81 7.15 -4.53
CA VAL A 94 0.42 7.36 -5.93
C VAL A 94 1.16 6.39 -6.86
N LEU A 95 0.41 5.66 -7.67
CA LEU A 95 0.94 5.04 -8.89
C LEU A 95 0.84 6.06 -10.03
N GLN A 96 1.98 6.52 -10.50
CA GLN A 96 2.09 7.40 -11.66
C GLN A 96 2.45 6.60 -12.91
N CYS A 97 2.21 7.19 -14.09
CA CYS A 97 2.67 6.64 -15.36
C CYS A 97 4.17 6.31 -15.30
N GLY A 98 5.00 7.24 -14.83
CA GLY A 98 6.40 6.98 -14.55
C GLY A 98 7.25 6.83 -15.82
N ASN A 99 8.31 6.04 -15.75
CA ASN A 99 9.27 5.80 -16.81
C ASN A 99 9.92 4.41 -16.64
N SER A 100 11.01 4.11 -17.36
CA SER A 100 11.68 2.81 -17.29
C SER A 100 12.31 2.44 -15.94
N SER A 101 12.38 3.37 -14.97
CA SER A 101 12.93 3.11 -13.63
C SER A 101 11.91 3.14 -12.50
N GLN A 102 10.69 3.67 -12.71
CA GLN A 102 9.64 3.68 -11.70
C GLN A 102 8.23 3.86 -12.30
N GLY A 103 7.21 3.49 -11.54
CA GLY A 103 5.80 3.70 -11.89
C GLY A 103 5.25 2.64 -12.86
N TYR A 104 4.08 2.91 -13.43
CA TYR A 104 3.38 1.99 -14.32
C TYR A 104 4.22 1.54 -15.51
N GLU A 105 4.96 2.46 -16.13
CA GLU A 105 5.83 2.17 -17.28
C GLU A 105 6.98 1.23 -16.93
N HIS A 106 7.53 1.35 -15.72
CA HIS A 106 8.54 0.42 -15.25
C HIS A 106 7.97 -0.98 -15.07
N ILE A 107 6.79 -1.07 -14.46
CA ILE A 107 6.07 -2.33 -14.26
C ILE A 107 5.75 -2.97 -15.61
N ARG A 108 5.20 -2.21 -16.56
CA ARG A 108 4.90 -2.67 -17.91
C ARG A 108 6.15 -3.23 -18.61
N VAL A 109 7.23 -2.48 -18.63
CA VAL A 109 8.44 -2.88 -19.37
C VAL A 109 9.15 -4.07 -18.71
N ARG A 110 9.12 -4.19 -17.38
CA ARG A 110 9.88 -5.21 -16.65
C ARG A 110 9.08 -6.45 -16.28
N HIS A 111 7.77 -6.31 -16.05
CA HIS A 111 6.98 -7.29 -15.33
C HIS A 111 5.69 -7.69 -16.04
N THR A 112 5.38 -7.17 -17.24
CA THR A 112 4.23 -7.67 -18.03
C THR A 112 4.34 -9.18 -18.24
N ALA A 113 5.51 -9.70 -18.60
CA ALA A 113 5.71 -11.14 -18.77
C ALA A 113 5.50 -11.93 -17.47
N ASP A 114 5.93 -11.40 -16.33
CA ASP A 114 5.74 -12.04 -15.02
C ASP A 114 4.24 -12.10 -14.65
N TRP A 115 3.49 -11.04 -14.92
CA TRP A 115 2.05 -11.00 -14.72
C TRP A 115 1.29 -11.92 -15.68
N GLU A 116 1.66 -11.93 -16.97
CA GLU A 116 1.06 -12.80 -17.97
C GLU A 116 1.29 -14.28 -17.67
N ASP A 117 2.47 -14.65 -17.17
CA ASP A 117 2.77 -16.03 -16.75
C ASP A 117 1.87 -16.48 -15.59
N VAL A 118 1.70 -15.62 -14.59
CA VAL A 118 0.85 -15.88 -13.42
C VAL A 118 -0.64 -15.94 -13.78
N LEU A 119 -1.06 -15.23 -14.83
CA LEU A 119 -2.43 -15.27 -15.34
C LEU A 119 -2.72 -16.44 -16.30
N ALA A 120 -1.68 -17.10 -16.81
CA ALA A 120 -1.82 -18.13 -17.82
C ALA A 120 -2.70 -19.29 -17.32
N GLY A 121 -3.84 -19.50 -17.99
CA GLY A 121 -4.78 -20.56 -17.62
C GLY A 121 -5.75 -20.22 -16.49
N HIS A 122 -5.70 -19.00 -15.94
CA HIS A 122 -6.59 -18.55 -14.85
C HIS A 122 -7.79 -17.72 -15.33
N GLY A 123 -7.82 -17.26 -16.59
CA GLY A 123 -8.98 -16.54 -17.16
C GLY A 123 -8.60 -15.62 -18.33
N ASP A 124 -9.48 -14.66 -18.60
CA ASP A 124 -9.31 -13.63 -19.64
C ASP A 124 -8.98 -12.25 -19.02
N ARG A 125 -8.46 -12.24 -17.78
CA ARG A 125 -8.09 -11.02 -17.08
C ARG A 125 -6.80 -10.46 -17.66
N ASP A 126 -6.78 -9.17 -17.99
CA ASP A 126 -5.59 -8.50 -18.49
C ASP A 126 -4.53 -8.32 -17.39
N TRP A 127 -3.26 -8.17 -17.78
CA TRP A 127 -2.14 -8.14 -16.84
C TRP A 127 -2.14 -6.90 -15.94
N ASP A 128 -2.53 -5.75 -16.50
CA ASP A 128 -2.59 -4.46 -15.80
C ASP A 128 -3.78 -4.40 -14.84
N ASP A 129 -4.91 -4.96 -15.25
CA ASP A 129 -6.09 -5.23 -14.43
C ASP A 129 -5.76 -6.02 -13.16
N ALA A 130 -5.09 -7.16 -13.34
CA ALA A 130 -4.65 -8.02 -12.24
C ALA A 130 -3.63 -7.31 -11.35
N MET A 131 -2.65 -6.64 -11.97
CA MET A 131 -1.62 -5.88 -11.28
C MET A 131 -2.22 -4.76 -10.42
N LEU A 132 -3.14 -3.95 -10.95
CA LEU A 132 -3.74 -2.84 -10.19
C LEU A 132 -4.61 -3.32 -9.03
N THR A 133 -5.31 -4.44 -9.23
CA THR A 133 -6.09 -5.11 -8.16
C THR A 133 -5.14 -5.57 -7.05
N ALA A 134 -4.01 -6.19 -7.42
CA ALA A 134 -3.04 -6.69 -6.47
C ALA A 134 -2.29 -5.56 -5.74
N VAL A 135 -1.88 -4.51 -6.45
CA VAL A 135 -1.24 -3.32 -5.88
C VAL A 135 -2.14 -2.66 -4.87
N GLN A 136 -3.42 -2.51 -5.18
CA GLN A 136 -4.37 -1.93 -4.24
C GLN A 136 -4.37 -2.71 -2.92
N THR A 137 -4.61 -4.02 -2.97
CA THR A 137 -4.68 -4.82 -1.75
C THR A 137 -3.38 -4.80 -0.97
N ALA A 138 -2.23 -4.93 -1.64
CA ALA A 138 -0.93 -4.85 -0.98
C ALA A 138 -0.72 -3.52 -0.24
N LEU A 139 -1.22 -2.40 -0.79
CA LEU A 139 -1.05 -1.07 -0.20
C LEU A 139 -2.10 -0.75 0.88
N THR A 140 -3.35 -1.20 0.72
CA THR A 140 -4.45 -0.85 1.63
C THR A 140 -4.72 -1.91 2.69
N SER A 141 -4.31 -3.15 2.46
CA SER A 141 -4.49 -4.30 3.35
C SER A 141 -3.35 -5.30 3.17
N PRO A 142 -2.09 -4.89 3.45
CA PRO A 142 -0.95 -5.78 3.34
C PRO A 142 -1.10 -7.00 4.26
N ARG A 143 -0.41 -8.09 3.93
CA ARG A 143 -0.29 -9.24 4.82
C ARG A 143 0.40 -8.87 6.13
N ASP A 144 0.21 -9.69 7.15
CA ASP A 144 0.85 -9.50 8.45
C ASP A 144 2.38 -9.34 8.35
N GLY A 145 2.91 -8.40 9.11
CA GLY A 145 4.33 -8.06 9.13
C GLY A 145 4.75 -7.04 8.06
N PHE A 146 3.86 -6.61 7.18
CA PHE A 146 4.11 -5.58 6.18
C PHE A 146 3.31 -4.28 6.46
N PRO A 147 3.78 -3.12 5.97
CA PRO A 147 5.02 -2.93 5.21
C PRO A 147 6.31 -3.04 6.04
N ILE A 148 7.44 -3.28 5.36
CA ILE A 148 8.79 -3.28 5.97
C ILE A 148 9.74 -2.29 5.28
N ASP A 149 10.77 -1.86 6.00
CA ASP A 149 11.86 -1.07 5.43
C ASP A 149 12.69 -1.94 4.46
N ALA A 150 12.74 -1.51 3.20
CA ALA A 150 13.49 -2.19 2.13
C ALA A 150 14.85 -1.51 1.86
N GLY A 151 15.26 -0.56 2.71
CA GLY A 151 16.49 0.20 2.57
C GLY A 151 16.41 1.31 1.53
N ASP A 152 17.39 2.22 1.55
CA ASP A 152 17.53 3.34 0.61
C ASP A 152 16.27 4.21 0.47
N GLY A 153 15.52 4.39 1.56
CA GLY A 153 14.27 5.16 1.55
C GLY A 153 13.16 4.49 0.75
N LYS A 154 13.15 3.15 0.67
CA LYS A 154 12.08 2.37 0.07
C LYS A 154 11.34 1.57 1.14
N VAL A 155 10.04 1.40 0.94
CA VAL A 155 9.17 0.58 1.77
C VAL A 155 8.61 -0.53 0.89
N CYS A 156 8.67 -1.76 1.38
CA CYS A 156 8.05 -2.89 0.71
C CYS A 156 6.70 -3.21 1.34
N TYR A 157 5.69 -3.40 0.49
CA TYR A 157 4.41 -3.96 0.83
C TYR A 157 4.27 -5.32 0.15
N ALA A 158 3.55 -6.24 0.79
CA ALA A 158 3.25 -7.53 0.21
C ALA A 158 1.82 -7.95 0.53
N ALA A 159 1.21 -8.68 -0.39
CA ALA A 159 -0.05 -9.40 -0.17
C ALA A 159 0.03 -10.78 -0.80
N ALA A 160 -0.66 -11.76 -0.21
CA ALA A 160 -0.84 -13.06 -0.86
C ALA A 160 -1.83 -12.87 -2.02
N VAL A 161 -1.64 -13.60 -3.12
CA VAL A 161 -2.51 -13.56 -4.29
C VAL A 161 -3.17 -14.91 -4.46
N ARG A 162 -4.45 -14.88 -4.80
CA ARG A 162 -5.24 -16.06 -5.14
C ARG A 162 -6.13 -15.73 -6.33
N PHE A 163 -6.34 -16.68 -7.24
CA PHE A 163 -7.32 -16.57 -8.30
C PHE A 163 -8.68 -17.11 -7.86
N ASP A 164 -9.77 -16.47 -8.27
CA ASP A 164 -11.11 -16.98 -8.00
C ASP A 164 -11.41 -18.19 -8.90
N ASP A 165 -10.87 -19.34 -8.54
CA ASP A 165 -11.00 -20.60 -9.28
C ASP A 165 -12.03 -21.57 -8.68
N GLY A 166 -12.61 -21.20 -7.54
CA GLY A 166 -13.54 -22.02 -6.78
C GLY A 166 -12.90 -23.21 -6.05
N THR A 167 -11.57 -23.34 -6.05
CA THR A 167 -10.88 -24.59 -5.65
C THR A 167 -9.78 -24.47 -4.58
N ALA A 168 -9.34 -23.30 -4.14
CA ALA A 168 -8.22 -23.21 -3.17
C ALA A 168 -8.48 -22.37 -1.89
N PRO A 169 -8.09 -22.89 -0.70
CA PRO A 169 -7.87 -22.10 0.51
C PRO A 169 -6.43 -21.55 0.64
N SER A 170 -5.49 -22.00 -0.19
CA SER A 170 -4.09 -21.53 -0.16
C SER A 170 -3.83 -20.48 -1.24
N PRO A 171 -2.95 -19.48 -0.99
CA PRO A 171 -2.56 -18.51 -2.00
C PRO A 171 -1.78 -19.16 -3.15
N ASP A 172 -1.97 -18.65 -4.36
CA ASP A 172 -1.27 -19.03 -5.59
C ASP A 172 0.12 -18.36 -5.70
N GLY A 173 0.35 -17.31 -4.92
CA GLY A 173 1.63 -16.61 -4.85
C GLY A 173 1.54 -15.35 -3.99
N PHE A 174 2.45 -14.41 -4.23
CA PHE A 174 2.49 -13.10 -3.58
C PHE A 174 2.66 -12.00 -4.62
N VAL A 175 2.22 -10.79 -4.27
CA VAL A 175 2.59 -9.55 -4.96
C VAL A 175 3.49 -8.75 -4.04
N LYS A 176 4.59 -8.22 -4.59
CA LYS A 176 5.45 -7.25 -3.90
C LYS A 176 5.26 -5.88 -4.52
N VAL A 177 5.11 -4.85 -3.69
CA VAL A 177 4.98 -3.46 -4.13
C VAL A 177 6.03 -2.62 -3.40
N ILE A 178 6.93 -2.01 -4.16
CA ILE A 178 7.98 -1.15 -3.62
C ILE A 178 7.55 0.30 -3.78
N VAL A 179 7.51 1.04 -2.67
CA VAL A 179 7.15 2.46 -2.60
C VAL A 179 8.34 3.28 -2.16
N SER A 180 8.54 4.44 -2.77
CA SER A 180 9.49 5.44 -2.29
C SER A 180 8.93 6.10 -1.02
N ALA A 181 9.61 5.96 0.11
CA ALA A 181 9.26 6.60 1.38
C ALA A 181 9.44 8.14 1.37
N THR A 182 10.13 8.67 0.35
CA THR A 182 10.45 10.09 0.24
C THR A 182 9.52 10.84 -0.71
N THR A 183 8.84 10.11 -1.60
CA THR A 183 7.98 10.71 -2.62
C THR A 183 6.57 10.12 -2.65
N ASP A 184 6.30 9.14 -1.79
CA ASP A 184 5.03 8.41 -1.66
C ASP A 184 4.53 7.86 -3.01
N ARG A 185 5.46 7.35 -3.81
CA ARG A 185 5.21 6.84 -5.17
C ARG A 185 5.56 5.38 -5.28
N VAL A 186 4.70 4.63 -5.97
CA VAL A 186 5.00 3.26 -6.38
C VAL A 186 6.19 3.28 -7.35
N ILE A 187 7.23 2.55 -7.01
CA ILE A 187 8.42 2.33 -7.85
C ILE A 187 8.16 1.13 -8.76
N THR A 188 7.78 -0.01 -8.18
CA THR A 188 7.51 -1.24 -8.93
C THR A 188 6.48 -2.10 -8.21
N ALA A 189 5.86 -3.02 -8.96
CA ALA A 189 4.98 -4.06 -8.47
C ALA A 189 5.09 -5.30 -9.37
N TYR A 190 5.23 -6.49 -8.77
CA TYR A 190 5.39 -7.72 -9.51
C TYR A 190 4.93 -8.94 -8.70
N PRO A 191 4.48 -10.01 -9.37
CA PRO A 191 4.12 -11.25 -8.72
C PRO A 191 5.36 -12.12 -8.47
N THR A 192 5.29 -13.00 -7.49
CA THR A 192 6.41 -13.83 -7.05
C THR A 192 5.93 -14.98 -6.17
N ASN A 193 6.74 -16.03 -6.03
CA ASN A 193 6.48 -17.15 -5.13
C ASN A 193 7.08 -16.92 -3.73
N ASP A 194 7.91 -15.88 -3.59
CA ASP A 194 8.60 -15.58 -2.35
C ASP A 194 7.79 -14.59 -1.51
N ASP A 195 7.77 -14.85 -0.21
CA ASP A 195 6.85 -14.21 0.72
C ASP A 195 7.53 -13.07 1.52
N ASP A 196 8.75 -12.71 1.11
CA ASP A 196 9.66 -11.74 1.73
C ASP A 196 9.76 -10.41 0.98
N CYS A 197 10.60 -9.49 1.47
CA CYS A 197 11.26 -8.45 0.68
C CYS A 197 12.74 -8.39 1.11
#